data_AF-A0A1V5GAK9-F1
#
_entry.id   AF-A0A1V5GAK9-F1
#
_cell.length_a   1.000
_cell.length_b   1.000
_cell.length_c   1.000
_cell.angle_alpha   90.00
_cell.angle_beta   90.00
_cell.angle_gamma   90.00
#
_symmetry.space_group_name_H-M   'P 1'
#
loop_
_entity.id
_entity.type
_entity.pdbx_description
1 polymer ?
#
loop_
_entity_poly.entity_id
_entity_poly.type
_entity_poly.pdbx_seq_one_letter_code
_entity_poly.pdbx_strand_id
1 'polypeptide(L)'
;MANSLNSPFQFCMARFDNNENVGPTGNANALTNSQTISGRGVCSKYLMQEHSPLYAERFARKGDISISQSTAVFNELKTKGFLDSKNYFIGFSDALSTAYQANPLSFPAMNSLSVLQRITVLEQIALAVADHHIYSDYNSATLKFLNSQCN
;
A
#
# COMPACT_ATOMS: atom_id res chain seq x y z
N MET A 1 16.20 8.97 -18.42
CA MET A 1 15.09 9.92 -18.68
C MET A 1 15.16 11.22 -17.86
N ALA A 2 15.91 11.33 -16.76
CA ALA A 2 15.99 12.58 -15.99
C ALA A 2 16.84 13.70 -16.62
N ASN A 3 17.76 13.40 -17.55
CA ASN A 3 18.73 14.37 -18.08
C ASN A 3 18.13 15.58 -18.83
N SER A 4 16.85 15.56 -19.22
CA SER A 4 16.18 16.67 -19.92
C SER A 4 15.07 17.35 -19.12
N LEU A 5 14.76 16.88 -17.90
CA LEU A 5 13.65 17.40 -17.11
C LEU A 5 14.02 18.75 -16.49
N ASN A 6 13.50 19.85 -17.03
CA ASN A 6 13.68 21.21 -16.49
C ASN A 6 12.45 21.71 -15.73
N SER A 7 11.43 20.87 -15.58
CA SER A 7 10.20 21.18 -14.86
C SER A 7 10.20 20.51 -13.49
N PRO A 8 9.57 21.13 -12.47
CA PRO A 8 9.37 20.50 -11.18
C PRO A 8 8.73 19.12 -11.30
N PHE A 9 9.23 18.13 -10.54
CA PHE A 9 8.69 16.77 -10.57
C PHE A 9 8.58 16.13 -9.17
N GLN A 10 7.42 15.55 -8.87
CA GLN A 10 7.17 14.77 -7.66
C GLN A 10 7.06 13.28 -7.99
N PHE A 11 7.86 12.47 -7.30
CA PHE A 11 7.77 11.01 -7.32
C PHE A 11 6.95 10.55 -6.12
N CYS A 12 5.90 9.77 -6.37
CA CYS A 12 5.10 9.11 -5.34
C CYS A 12 5.27 7.60 -5.51
N MET A 13 6.04 7.01 -4.61
CA MET A 13 6.48 5.63 -4.71
C MET A 13 5.82 4.77 -3.63
N ALA A 14 5.69 3.47 -3.87
CA ALA A 14 5.25 2.48 -2.89
C ALA A 14 6.42 1.52 -2.60
N ARG A 15 6.84 1.40 -1.33
CA ARG A 15 8.09 0.68 -1.00
C ARG A 15 8.04 -0.79 -1.40
N PHE A 16 6.88 -1.40 -1.25
CA PHE A 16 6.66 -2.84 -1.44
C PHE A 16 5.82 -3.14 -2.68
N ASP A 17 5.80 -2.22 -3.65
CA ASP A 17 5.25 -2.48 -4.97
C ASP A 17 5.98 -3.68 -5.61
N ASN A 18 5.21 -4.69 -6.02
CA ASN A 18 5.73 -5.93 -6.61
C ASN A 18 5.81 -5.89 -8.14
N ASN A 19 5.42 -4.77 -8.78
CA ASN A 19 5.51 -4.61 -10.21
C ASN A 19 6.98 -4.48 -10.63
N GLU A 20 7.39 -5.27 -11.64
CA GLU A 20 8.78 -5.33 -12.12
C GLU A 20 9.36 -3.97 -12.56
N ASN A 21 8.51 -3.03 -13.00
CA ASN A 21 8.92 -1.73 -13.53
C ASN A 21 8.99 -0.62 -12.47
N VAL A 22 8.27 -0.77 -11.35
CA VAL A 22 8.12 0.28 -10.32
C VAL A 22 8.35 -0.23 -8.88
N GLY A 23 8.73 -1.50 -8.72
CA GLY A 23 9.17 -2.08 -7.46
C GLY A 23 10.56 -1.59 -7.01
N PRO A 24 11.37 -2.40 -6.30
CA PRO A 24 12.61 -1.92 -5.66
C PRO A 24 13.57 -1.16 -6.58
N THR A 25 13.76 -1.64 -7.82
CA THR A 25 14.58 -0.96 -8.84
C THR A 25 13.95 0.36 -9.28
N GLY A 26 12.63 0.40 -9.50
CA GLY A 26 11.89 1.61 -9.84
C GLY A 26 11.99 2.67 -8.74
N ASN A 27 11.87 2.25 -7.47
CA ASN A 27 12.06 3.09 -6.29
C ASN A 27 13.47 3.70 -6.24
N ALA A 28 14.51 2.89 -6.43
CA ALA A 28 15.88 3.37 -6.47
C ALA A 28 16.13 4.35 -7.63
N ASN A 29 15.56 4.06 -8.80
CA ASN A 29 15.62 4.94 -9.97
C ASN A 29 14.90 6.27 -9.71
N ALA A 30 13.72 6.26 -9.10
CA ALA A 30 12.95 7.45 -8.76
C ALA A 30 13.71 8.34 -7.75
N LEU A 31 14.35 7.74 -6.74
CA LEU A 31 15.21 8.48 -5.81
C LEU A 31 16.38 9.15 -6.52
N THR A 32 17.11 8.38 -7.35
CA THR A 32 18.24 8.88 -8.14
C THR A 32 17.82 10.02 -9.08
N ASN A 33 16.67 9.87 -9.74
CA ASN A 33 16.11 10.90 -10.62
C ASN A 33 15.74 12.16 -9.83
N SER A 34 15.09 12.02 -8.66
CA SER A 34 14.75 13.16 -7.81
C SER A 34 15.98 13.93 -7.33
N GLN A 35 17.04 13.21 -6.95
CA GLN A 35 18.34 13.80 -6.59
C GLN A 35 18.99 14.51 -7.78
N THR A 36 18.93 13.92 -8.97
CA THR A 36 19.47 14.51 -10.21
C THR A 36 18.71 15.78 -10.61
N ILE A 37 17.39 15.82 -10.45
CA ILE A 37 16.56 17.00 -10.72
C ILE A 37 16.87 18.09 -9.69
N SER A 38 16.90 17.74 -8.40
CA SER A 38 17.21 18.68 -7.31
C SER A 38 18.63 19.26 -7.42
N GLY A 39 19.61 18.43 -7.81
CA GLY A 39 21.01 18.86 -8.00
C GLY A 39 21.20 19.88 -9.13
N ARG A 40 20.21 20.02 -10.03
CA ARG A 40 20.17 21.07 -11.07
C ARG A 40 19.44 22.34 -10.62
N GLY A 41 19.01 22.42 -9.36
CA GLY A 41 18.21 23.54 -8.85
C GLY A 41 16.74 23.51 -9.28
N VAL A 42 16.27 22.41 -9.88
CA VAL A 42 14.86 22.22 -10.24
C VAL A 42 14.15 21.54 -9.07
N CYS A 43 12.99 22.04 -8.68
CA CYS A 43 12.24 21.47 -7.56
C CYS A 43 11.90 20.00 -7.80
N SER A 44 12.27 19.12 -6.87
CA SER A 44 11.82 17.73 -6.88
C SER A 44 11.48 17.23 -5.50
N LYS A 45 10.45 16.39 -5.42
CA LYS A 45 10.06 15.67 -4.22
C LYS A 45 10.06 14.17 -4.47
N TYR A 46 10.48 13.43 -3.46
CA TYR A 46 10.41 11.98 -3.42
C TYR A 46 9.64 11.57 -2.19
N LEU A 47 8.46 10.99 -2.40
CA LEU A 47 7.56 10.49 -1.37
C LEU A 47 7.53 8.97 -1.48
N MET A 48 7.67 8.28 -0.34
CA MET A 48 7.70 6.83 -0.27
C MET A 48 6.64 6.34 0.70
N GLN A 49 5.70 5.54 0.18
CA GLN A 49 4.65 4.96 1.00
C GLN A 49 5.21 3.73 1.67
N GLU A 50 5.22 3.78 2.98
CA GLU A 50 5.57 2.65 3.81
C GLU A 50 4.35 1.78 4.06
N HIS A 51 4.59 0.48 4.23
CA HIS A 51 3.59 -0.42 4.77
C HIS A 51 3.16 0.01 6.19
N SER A 52 1.94 -0.34 6.56
CA SER A 52 1.39 -0.07 7.88
C SER A 52 0.92 -1.38 8.53
N PRO A 53 1.01 -1.51 9.86
CA PRO A 53 0.52 -2.69 10.53
C PRO A 53 -1.01 -2.82 10.39
N LEU A 54 -1.48 -4.06 10.32
CA LEU A 54 -2.88 -4.39 10.49
C LEU A 54 -3.25 -4.35 11.98
N TYR A 55 -4.48 -3.94 12.27
CA TYR A 55 -5.08 -3.99 13.60
C TYR A 55 -6.55 -4.40 13.46
N ALA A 56 -7.14 -4.86 14.55
CA ALA A 56 -8.41 -5.55 14.56
C ALA A 56 -9.57 -4.75 13.94
N GLU A 57 -9.55 -3.42 14.04
CA GLU A 57 -10.60 -2.52 13.56
C GLU A 57 -10.41 -2.09 12.10
N ARG A 58 -9.30 -2.43 11.45
CA ARG A 58 -8.99 -1.90 10.11
C ARG A 58 -10.06 -2.24 9.08
N PHE A 59 -10.56 -3.48 9.07
CA PHE A 59 -11.56 -3.91 8.08
C PHE A 59 -12.95 -3.32 8.37
N ALA A 60 -13.21 -2.91 9.61
CA ALA A 60 -14.46 -2.25 10.00
C ALA A 60 -14.53 -0.76 9.60
N ARG A 61 -13.42 -0.14 9.17
CA ARG A 61 -13.36 1.32 8.90
C ARG A 61 -14.37 1.82 7.88
N LYS A 62 -14.72 1.00 6.89
CA LYS A 62 -15.68 1.36 5.84
C LYS A 62 -17.13 1.34 6.34
N GLY A 63 -17.40 0.68 7.47
CA GLY A 63 -18.75 0.48 8.04
C GLY A 63 -19.48 -0.76 7.54
N ASP A 64 -19.05 -1.34 6.41
CA ASP A 64 -19.68 -2.52 5.81
C ASP A 64 -19.33 -3.83 6.52
N ILE A 65 -18.31 -3.85 7.38
CA ILE A 65 -17.86 -4.99 8.19
C ILE A 65 -17.97 -4.59 9.65
N SER A 66 -18.59 -5.43 10.49
CA SER A 66 -18.68 -5.13 11.92
C SER A 66 -17.30 -5.23 12.60
N ILE A 67 -17.14 -4.59 13.76
CA ILE A 67 -15.91 -4.71 14.57
C ILE A 67 -15.64 -6.19 14.93
N SER A 68 -16.67 -6.97 15.24
CA SER A 68 -16.51 -8.39 15.56
C SER A 68 -16.03 -9.22 14.36
N GLN A 69 -16.58 -8.97 13.17
CA GLN A 69 -16.13 -9.61 11.92
C GLN A 69 -14.67 -9.22 11.59
N SER A 70 -14.36 -7.93 11.70
CA SER A 70 -13.01 -7.40 11.46
C SER A 70 -11.98 -8.03 12.42
N THR A 71 -12.34 -8.17 13.69
CA THR A 71 -11.51 -8.84 14.70
C THR A 71 -11.31 -10.33 14.40
N ALA A 72 -12.36 -11.02 13.97
CA ALA A 72 -12.28 -12.44 13.59
C ALA A 72 -11.33 -12.65 12.41
N VAL A 73 -11.44 -11.81 11.37
CA VAL A 73 -10.52 -11.84 10.21
C VAL A 73 -9.09 -11.54 10.64
N PHE A 74 -8.87 -10.50 11.44
CA PHE A 74 -7.52 -10.17 11.93
C PHE A 74 -6.88 -11.34 12.68
N ASN A 75 -7.61 -11.99 13.58
CA ASN A 75 -7.11 -13.14 14.34
C ASN A 75 -6.87 -14.36 13.43
N GLU A 76 -7.71 -14.58 12.42
CA GLU A 76 -7.51 -15.63 11.41
C GLU A 76 -6.22 -15.40 10.62
N LEU A 77 -5.96 -14.18 10.15
CA LEU A 77 -4.71 -13.84 9.47
C LEU A 77 -3.49 -14.07 10.37
N LYS A 78 -3.59 -13.67 11.65
CA LYS A 78 -2.51 -13.82 12.63
C LYS A 78 -2.19 -15.28 12.91
N THR A 79 -3.20 -16.09 13.18
CA THR A 79 -3.04 -17.52 13.50
C THR A 79 -2.55 -18.34 12.31
N LYS A 80 -2.86 -17.91 11.08
CA LYS A 80 -2.37 -18.53 9.85
C LYS A 80 -0.98 -18.05 9.40
N GLY A 81 -0.35 -17.14 10.15
CA GLY A 81 1.00 -16.68 9.85
C GLY A 81 1.10 -15.67 8.71
N PHE A 82 0.00 -14.99 8.36
CA PHE A 82 0.04 -13.86 7.41
C PHE A 82 0.58 -12.58 8.06
N LEU A 83 0.65 -12.53 9.40
CA LEU A 83 1.11 -11.36 10.13
C LEU A 83 2.39 -11.67 10.90
N ASP A 84 3.33 -10.72 10.91
CA ASP A 84 4.50 -10.78 11.76
C ASP A 84 4.20 -10.42 13.23
N SER A 85 5.23 -10.43 14.08
CA SER A 85 5.11 -10.07 15.50
C SER A 85 4.62 -8.64 15.77
N LYS A 86 4.74 -7.75 14.79
CA LYS A 86 4.31 -6.35 14.83
C LYS A 86 3.01 -6.10 14.04
N ASN A 87 2.36 -7.17 13.61
CA ASN A 87 1.14 -7.19 12.79
C ASN A 87 1.30 -6.58 11.38
N TYR A 88 2.52 -6.54 10.83
CA TYR A 88 2.69 -6.27 9.41
C TYR A 88 2.30 -7.51 8.61
N PHE A 89 1.60 -7.29 7.51
CA PHE A 89 1.28 -8.36 6.59
C PHE A 89 2.55 -8.85 5.89
N ILE A 90 2.72 -10.16 5.80
CA ILE A 90 3.90 -10.82 5.23
C ILE A 90 3.62 -11.14 3.76
N GLY A 91 4.51 -10.70 2.88
CA GLY A 91 4.36 -10.87 1.43
C GLY A 91 3.58 -9.73 0.78
N PHE A 92 3.04 -9.99 -0.42
CA PHE A 92 2.27 -9.02 -1.20
C PHE A 92 0.77 -9.23 -1.01
N SER A 93 -0.03 -8.27 -1.50
CA SER A 93 -1.49 -8.23 -1.32
C SER A 93 -2.21 -9.47 -1.88
N ASP A 94 -1.64 -10.10 -2.91
CA ASP A 94 -2.17 -11.29 -3.58
C ASP A 94 -2.01 -12.57 -2.74
N ALA A 95 -1.06 -12.62 -1.81
CA ALA A 95 -0.74 -13.81 -1.02
C ALA A 95 -1.95 -14.40 -0.28
N LEU A 96 -2.80 -13.54 0.31
CA LEU A 96 -4.03 -13.99 0.96
C LEU A 96 -5.03 -14.55 -0.06
N SER A 97 -5.19 -13.87 -1.20
CA SER A 97 -6.15 -14.29 -2.23
C SER A 97 -5.76 -15.64 -2.84
N THR A 98 -4.47 -15.86 -3.09
CA THR A 98 -3.93 -17.14 -3.56
C THR A 98 -4.17 -18.24 -2.54
N ALA A 99 -3.85 -18.00 -1.26
CA ALA A 99 -4.05 -18.99 -0.20
C ALA A 99 -5.53 -19.31 0.02
N TYR A 100 -6.40 -18.29 -0.04
CA TYR A 100 -7.84 -18.45 0.06
C TYR A 100 -8.40 -19.29 -1.09
N GLN A 101 -7.98 -19.04 -2.33
CA GLN A 101 -8.41 -19.82 -3.50
C GLN A 101 -7.94 -21.28 -3.42
N ALA A 102 -6.74 -21.53 -2.91
CA ALA A 102 -6.19 -22.87 -2.79
C ALA A 102 -6.93 -23.74 -1.75
N ASN A 103 -7.38 -23.14 -0.64
CA ASN A 103 -8.16 -23.85 0.38
C ASN A 103 -9.14 -22.93 1.14
N PRO A 104 -10.30 -22.61 0.53
CA PRO A 104 -11.26 -21.67 1.11
C PRO A 104 -11.80 -22.15 2.46
N LEU A 105 -12.01 -23.46 2.62
CA LEU A 105 -12.54 -24.07 3.84
C LEU A 105 -11.65 -23.81 5.07
N SER A 106 -10.36 -23.57 4.85
CA SER A 106 -9.45 -23.25 5.94
C SER A 106 -9.64 -21.84 6.51
N PHE A 107 -10.43 -20.97 5.88
CA PHE A 107 -10.65 -19.57 6.29
C PHE A 107 -12.10 -19.30 6.75
N PRO A 108 -12.56 -19.86 7.89
CA PRO A 108 -13.90 -19.64 8.40
C PRO A 108 -14.27 -18.17 8.62
N ALA A 109 -13.35 -17.31 9.08
CA ALA A 109 -13.71 -15.90 9.31
C ALA A 109 -13.94 -15.17 7.98
N MET A 110 -13.08 -15.37 6.98
CA MET A 110 -13.32 -14.88 5.61
C MET A 110 -14.58 -15.46 4.98
N ASN A 111 -14.90 -16.74 5.22
CA ASN A 111 -16.11 -17.38 4.68
C ASN A 111 -17.41 -16.85 5.30
N SER A 112 -17.34 -16.27 6.51
CA SER A 112 -18.49 -15.63 7.15
C SER A 112 -18.86 -14.27 6.52
N LEU A 113 -17.99 -13.73 5.68
CA LEU A 113 -18.18 -12.46 5.00
C LEU A 113 -18.89 -12.63 3.65
N SER A 114 -19.66 -11.61 3.25
CA SER A 114 -20.18 -11.49 1.90
C SER A 114 -19.04 -11.36 0.88
N VAL A 115 -19.35 -11.52 -0.42
CA VAL A 115 -18.37 -11.30 -1.49
C VAL A 115 -17.77 -9.89 -1.43
N LEU A 116 -18.61 -8.86 -1.26
CA LEU A 116 -18.17 -7.46 -1.19
C LEU A 116 -17.31 -7.17 0.05
N GLN A 117 -17.64 -7.80 1.18
CA GLN A 117 -16.84 -7.68 2.41
C GLN A 117 -15.48 -8.35 2.25
N ARG A 118 -15.38 -9.52 1.60
CA ARG A 118 -14.09 -10.15 1.30
C ARG A 118 -13.22 -9.28 0.39
N ILE A 119 -13.81 -8.65 -0.63
CA ILE A 119 -13.10 -7.69 -1.48
C ILE A 119 -12.57 -6.52 -0.63
N THR A 120 -13.39 -5.99 0.27
CA THR A 120 -12.98 -4.91 1.18
C THR A 120 -11.79 -5.33 2.06
N VAL A 121 -11.75 -6.57 2.55
CA VAL A 121 -10.59 -7.10 3.29
C VAL A 121 -9.32 -7.08 2.43
N LEU A 122 -9.40 -7.57 1.19
CA LEU A 122 -8.27 -7.59 0.26
C LEU A 122 -7.78 -6.17 -0.07
N GLU A 123 -8.69 -5.23 -0.31
CA GLU A 123 -8.35 -3.81 -0.53
C GLU A 123 -7.63 -3.20 0.68
N GLN A 124 -8.10 -3.47 1.89
CA GLN A 124 -7.45 -2.97 3.11
C GLN A 124 -6.07 -3.59 3.33
N ILE A 125 -5.84 -4.84 2.89
CA ILE A 125 -4.51 -5.46 2.90
C ILE A 125 -3.61 -4.81 1.85
N ALA A 126 -4.09 -4.58 0.64
CA ALA A 126 -3.34 -3.88 -0.42
C ALA A 126 -2.87 -2.49 0.06
N LEU A 127 -3.75 -1.72 0.70
CA LEU A 127 -3.39 -0.45 1.32
C LEU A 127 -2.38 -0.60 2.48
N ALA A 128 -2.49 -1.67 3.26
CA ALA A 128 -1.59 -1.92 4.39
C ALA A 128 -0.19 -2.34 3.95
N VAL A 129 -0.05 -3.12 2.88
CA VAL A 129 1.26 -3.52 2.34
C VAL A 129 1.92 -2.42 1.51
N ALA A 130 1.27 -1.28 1.32
CA ALA A 130 1.71 -0.23 0.41
C ALA A 130 1.84 -0.72 -1.05
N ASP A 131 0.79 -1.35 -1.57
CA ASP A 131 0.70 -1.79 -2.96
C ASP A 131 0.55 -0.61 -3.94
N HIS A 132 0.54 -0.90 -5.25
CA HIS A 132 0.45 0.07 -6.34
C HIS A 132 -0.87 0.88 -6.34
N HIS A 133 -0.93 1.90 -5.49
CA HIS A 133 -2.06 2.80 -5.33
C HIS A 133 -1.60 4.25 -5.19
N ILE A 134 -2.51 5.18 -5.52
CA ILE A 134 -2.37 6.59 -5.17
C ILE A 134 -3.09 6.82 -3.85
N TYR A 135 -2.32 7.18 -2.82
CA TYR A 135 -2.81 7.40 -1.46
C TYR A 135 -3.32 8.84 -1.28
N SER A 136 -4.29 9.05 -0.38
CA SER A 136 -4.97 10.34 -0.23
C SER A 136 -4.07 11.46 0.32
N ASP A 137 -3.10 11.11 1.15
CA ASP A 137 -2.01 11.98 1.58
C ASP A 137 -1.14 12.41 0.41
N TYR A 138 -0.90 11.55 -0.58
CA TYR A 138 -0.16 11.89 -1.79
C TYR A 138 -0.97 12.72 -2.76
N ASN A 139 -2.29 12.59 -2.78
CA ASN A 139 -3.15 13.55 -3.46
C ASN A 139 -2.99 14.95 -2.84
N SER A 140 -3.04 15.05 -1.51
CA SER A 140 -2.82 16.33 -0.82
C SER A 140 -1.42 16.90 -1.09
N ALA A 141 -0.38 16.07 -1.02
CA ALA A 141 0.98 16.47 -1.32
C ALA A 141 1.16 16.91 -2.78
N THR A 142 0.51 16.22 -3.73
CA THR A 142 0.48 16.58 -5.15
C THR A 142 -0.20 17.94 -5.36
N LEU A 143 -1.36 18.16 -4.75
CA LEU A 143 -2.04 19.46 -4.84
C LEU A 143 -1.18 20.59 -4.25
N LYS A 144 -0.51 20.36 -3.12
CA LYS A 144 0.44 21.32 -2.56
C LYS A 144 1.61 21.57 -3.53
N PHE A 145 2.16 20.51 -4.10
CA PHE A 145 3.26 20.59 -5.06
C PHE A 145 2.89 21.38 -6.32
N LEU A 146 1.66 21.24 -6.83
CA LEU A 146 1.20 22.02 -7.98
C LEU A 146 1.06 23.52 -7.66
N ASN A 147 0.75 23.88 -6.41
CA ASN A 147 0.56 25.26 -6.00
C ASN A 147 1.87 25.97 -5.61
N SER A 148 2.73 25.30 -4.84
CA SER A 148 3.93 25.92 -4.24
C SER A 148 5.23 25.16 -4.53
N GLN A 149 5.14 23.99 -5.19
CA GLN A 149 6.29 23.14 -5.56
C GLN A 149 7.13 22.78 -4.33
N CYS A 150 8.27 23.43 -4.15
CA CYS A 150 9.21 23.20 -3.04
C CYS A 150 9.11 24.27 -1.93
N ASN A 151 8.24 25.27 -2.08
CA ASN A 151 8.00 26.33 -1.11
C ASN A 151 6.80 26.03 -0.21
#